data_AF-B0WHM0-F1
#
_entry.id   AF-B0WHM0-F1
#
_cell.length_a   1.000
_cell.length_b   1.000
_cell.length_c   1.000
_cell.angle_alpha   90.00
_cell.angle_beta   90.00
_cell.angle_gamma   90.00
#
_symmetry.space_group_name_H-M   'P 1'
#
loop_
_entity.id
_entity.type
_entity.pdbx_description
1 polymer ?
#
loop_
_entity_poly.entity_id
_entity_poly.type
_entity_poly.pdbx_seq_one_letter_code
_entity_poly.pdbx_strand_id
1 'polypeptide(L)'
;MNHRCKTSPTLVEPNPNKIPSDTSHCPNDTLCSDLPNSCLACPTIPPQCIYGSEVIVSCSPKPSVLCRNEPLPSPSSSSSPNAVNSQGSVEIKRRTLCRYCYQTERWEQICEQKGGCNSVDSQFKTNCTVNGEILCFGNRTFMRKVPCNWTQGYRWSTTLILSITLGGFGVDRFFLGHWQEGIGKLFSFGGLGVWTLIDVLLISLHYLGPADGSLYI
;
A
#
# COMPACT_ATOMS: atom_id res chain seq x y z
N MET A 1 -14.89 -0.13 29.28
CA MET A 1 -13.97 0.95 28.86
C MET A 1 -13.89 0.90 27.35
N ASN A 2 -14.36 1.96 26.68
CA ASN A 2 -14.49 2.05 25.23
C ASN A 2 -13.13 2.33 24.58
N HIS A 3 -12.56 1.36 23.85
CA HIS A 3 -11.32 1.55 23.12
C HIS A 3 -11.62 2.07 21.70
N ARG A 4 -11.41 3.37 21.52
CA ARG A 4 -11.49 4.08 20.22
C ARG A 4 -10.39 3.59 19.29
N CYS A 5 -10.77 3.12 18.10
CA CYS A 5 -9.90 3.26 16.94
C CYS A 5 -9.60 4.75 16.75
N LYS A 6 -8.32 5.14 16.66
CA LYS A 6 -7.95 6.49 16.21
C LYS A 6 -8.50 6.68 14.80
N THR A 7 -9.55 7.48 14.69
CA THR A 7 -9.96 8.13 13.46
C THR A 7 -8.83 9.04 13.00
N SER A 8 -8.36 8.83 11.76
CA SER A 8 -7.52 9.75 10.99
C SER A 8 -8.26 10.04 9.66
N PRO A 9 -8.02 11.20 9.04
CA PRO A 9 -9.02 12.21 8.75
C PRO A 9 -9.91 11.92 7.53
N THR A 10 -11.11 12.48 7.58
CA THR A 10 -12.06 12.77 6.49
C THR A 10 -12.36 11.63 5.49
N LEU A 11 -13.53 11.04 5.70
CA LEU A 11 -14.25 10.23 4.72
C LEU A 11 -14.50 11.06 3.45
N VAL A 12 -13.82 10.73 2.36
CA VAL A 12 -14.43 10.82 1.04
C VAL A 12 -15.04 9.44 0.81
N GLU A 13 -16.37 9.33 0.97
CA GLU A 13 -17.11 8.16 0.52
C GLU A 13 -16.95 8.00 -1.00
N PRO A 14 -16.43 6.88 -1.52
CA PRO A 14 -16.62 6.56 -2.92
C PRO A 14 -18.10 6.17 -3.11
N ASN A 15 -18.83 7.05 -3.78
CA ASN A 15 -20.20 6.84 -4.23
C ASN A 15 -20.32 5.49 -4.99
N PRO A 16 -21.25 4.59 -4.62
CA PRO A 16 -21.44 3.28 -5.26
C PRO A 16 -21.91 3.35 -6.73
N ASN A 17 -22.13 4.55 -7.29
CA ASN A 17 -22.51 4.78 -8.68
C ASN A 17 -21.48 5.59 -9.49
N LYS A 18 -20.17 5.53 -9.15
CA LYS A 18 -19.12 6.16 -9.96
C LYS A 18 -18.12 5.12 -10.51
N ILE A 19 -18.40 4.63 -11.72
CA ILE A 19 -17.33 4.25 -12.64
C ILE A 19 -17.02 5.50 -13.44
N PRO A 20 -15.90 6.16 -13.15
CA PRO A 20 -14.91 6.31 -14.19
C PRO A 20 -13.52 6.04 -13.62
N SER A 21 -12.68 5.44 -14.45
CA SER A 21 -11.22 5.45 -14.28
C SER A 21 -10.78 6.77 -13.64
N ASP A 22 -10.36 6.74 -12.38
CA ASP A 22 -10.00 7.95 -11.65
C ASP A 22 -8.76 8.57 -12.33
N THR A 23 -9.04 9.54 -13.19
CA THR A 23 -8.07 10.25 -14.02
C THR A 23 -7.67 11.56 -13.36
N SER A 24 -8.13 11.81 -12.12
CA SER A 24 -7.80 13.02 -11.35
C SER A 24 -6.31 13.17 -11.08
N HIS A 25 -5.57 12.06 -11.01
CA HIS A 25 -4.10 12.04 -10.85
C HIS A 25 -3.37 12.31 -12.19
N CYS A 26 -4.04 12.27 -13.34
CA CYS A 26 -3.37 12.45 -14.63
C CYS A 26 -2.97 13.92 -14.82
N PRO A 27 -1.72 14.20 -15.22
CA PRO A 27 -1.30 15.57 -15.50
C PRO A 27 -1.99 16.11 -16.75
N ASN A 28 -2.38 17.38 -16.71
CA ASN A 28 -2.91 18.11 -17.86
C ASN A 28 -1.76 18.80 -18.62
N ASP A 29 -1.91 18.96 -19.94
CA ASP A 29 -0.98 19.72 -20.80
C ASP A 29 0.46 19.18 -20.87
N THR A 30 0.66 17.88 -20.62
CA THR A 30 1.94 17.19 -20.79
C THR A 30 2.07 16.54 -22.17
N LEU A 31 3.30 16.19 -22.56
CA LEU A 31 3.55 15.47 -23.80
C LEU A 31 2.91 14.08 -23.72
N CYS A 32 2.19 13.66 -24.76
CA CYS A 32 1.52 12.35 -24.82
C CYS A 32 2.49 11.17 -24.58
N SER A 33 3.76 11.32 -24.97
CA SER A 33 4.82 10.33 -24.71
C SER A 33 5.24 10.21 -23.25
N ASP A 34 5.00 11.23 -22.43
CA ASP A 34 5.40 11.30 -21.01
C ASP A 34 4.26 10.93 -20.07
N LEU A 35 3.07 10.62 -20.59
CA LEU A 35 1.93 10.21 -19.78
C LEU A 35 2.22 8.91 -19.02
N PRO A 36 1.87 8.84 -17.71
CA PRO A 36 2.03 7.61 -16.95
C PRO A 36 1.10 6.50 -17.47
N ASN A 37 1.50 5.24 -17.28
CA ASN A 37 0.78 4.08 -17.83
C ASN A 37 -0.63 3.91 -17.22
N SER A 38 -0.93 4.52 -16.07
CA SER A 38 -2.28 4.62 -15.50
C SER A 38 -3.24 5.46 -16.34
N CYS A 39 -2.74 6.43 -17.10
CA CYS A 39 -3.51 7.37 -17.92
C CYS A 39 -3.67 6.90 -19.37
N LEU A 40 -3.02 5.79 -19.73
CA LEU A 40 -3.09 5.15 -21.03
C LEU A 40 -4.09 3.98 -21.02
N ALA A 41 -4.73 3.76 -22.15
CA ALA A 41 -5.56 2.61 -22.45
C ALA A 41 -4.88 1.81 -23.56
N CYS A 42 -4.51 0.57 -23.26
CA CYS A 42 -3.88 -0.35 -24.21
C CYS A 42 -4.84 -1.54 -24.39
N PRO A 43 -5.71 -1.52 -25.43
CA PRO A 43 -6.91 -2.35 -25.46
C PRO A 43 -6.66 -3.84 -25.73
N THR A 44 -5.47 -4.22 -26.23
CA THR A 44 -5.27 -5.58 -26.76
C THR A 44 -3.94 -6.17 -26.33
N ILE A 45 -4.00 -7.38 -25.76
CA ILE A 45 -2.83 -8.27 -25.62
C ILE A 45 -2.47 -8.78 -27.02
N PRO A 46 -1.19 -8.76 -27.42
CA PRO A 46 -0.75 -9.40 -28.65
C PRO A 46 -1.08 -10.90 -28.63
N PRO A 47 -1.70 -11.48 -29.67
CA PRO A 47 -2.21 -12.86 -29.66
C PRO A 47 -1.12 -13.93 -29.50
N GLN A 48 0.14 -13.60 -29.80
CA GLN A 48 1.30 -14.48 -29.71
C GLN A 48 2.22 -14.13 -28.53
N CYS A 49 1.75 -13.35 -27.56
CA CYS A 49 2.60 -13.01 -26.44
C CYS A 49 2.86 -14.24 -25.55
N ILE A 50 4.12 -14.43 -25.15
CA ILE A 50 4.48 -15.46 -24.17
C ILE A 50 4.41 -14.82 -22.79
N TYR A 51 3.87 -15.53 -21.80
CA TYR A 51 3.79 -15.01 -20.44
C TYR A 51 5.17 -14.61 -19.92
N GLY A 52 5.30 -13.37 -19.45
CA GLY A 52 6.56 -12.81 -18.95
C GLY A 52 7.56 -12.37 -20.03
N SER A 53 7.24 -12.48 -21.33
CA SER A 53 8.09 -11.94 -22.40
C SER A 53 7.90 -10.43 -22.54
N GLU A 54 8.95 -9.70 -22.90
CA GLU A 54 8.84 -8.29 -23.28
C GLU A 54 8.13 -8.13 -24.63
N VAL A 55 7.17 -7.23 -24.69
CA VAL A 55 6.40 -6.89 -25.89
C VAL A 55 6.22 -5.38 -26.01
N ILE A 56 6.09 -4.90 -27.25
CA ILE A 56 5.74 -3.51 -27.54
C ILE A 56 4.24 -3.47 -27.84
N VAL A 57 3.52 -2.64 -27.10
CA VAL A 57 2.08 -2.43 -27.29
C VAL A 57 1.77 -1.00 -27.65
N SER A 58 0.73 -0.85 -28.45
CA SER A 58 0.17 0.42 -28.84
C SER A 58 -0.92 0.84 -27.86
N CYS A 59 -0.77 2.03 -27.31
CA CYS A 59 -1.63 2.59 -26.28
C CYS A 59 -2.15 3.95 -26.73
N SER A 60 -3.38 4.29 -26.34
CA SER A 60 -3.95 5.61 -26.53
C SER A 60 -4.20 6.29 -25.18
N PRO A 61 -4.19 7.62 -25.08
CA PRO A 61 -4.67 8.32 -23.89
C PRO A 61 -6.12 7.91 -23.56
N LYS A 62 -6.44 7.84 -22.27
CA LYS A 62 -7.84 7.66 -21.82
C LYS A 62 -8.71 8.85 -22.26
N PRO A 63 -10.03 8.66 -22.46
CA PRO A 63 -10.91 9.69 -23.03
C PRO A 63 -11.00 10.98 -22.21
N SER A 64 -10.65 10.96 -20.93
CA SER A 64 -10.67 12.13 -20.03
C SER A 64 -9.29 12.78 -19.82
N VAL A 65 -8.25 12.35 -20.55
CA VAL A 65 -6.88 12.83 -20.40
C VAL A 65 -6.48 13.66 -21.61
N LEU A 66 -6.08 14.92 -21.38
CA LEU A 66 -5.63 15.85 -22.41
C LEU A 66 -4.10 15.93 -22.42
N CYS A 67 -3.50 15.67 -23.58
CA CYS A 67 -2.05 15.73 -23.78
C CYS A 67 -1.70 16.34 -25.16
N ARG A 68 -0.45 16.80 -25.30
CA ARG A 68 0.11 17.41 -26.51
C ARG A 68 1.10 16.48 -27.22
N ASN A 69 1.22 16.59 -28.54
CA ASN A 69 2.14 15.75 -29.33
C ASN A 69 3.54 16.35 -29.54
N GLU A 70 3.70 17.67 -29.40
CA GLU A 70 4.96 18.38 -29.64
C GLU A 70 5.43 19.21 -28.43
N PRO A 71 6.75 19.38 -28.23
CA PRO A 71 7.31 20.26 -27.20
C PRO A 71 6.86 21.71 -27.39
N LEU A 72 6.68 22.46 -26.29
CA LEU A 72 6.38 23.90 -26.36
C LEU A 72 7.51 24.64 -27.10
N PRO A 73 7.23 25.44 -28.15
CA PRO A 73 8.23 26.36 -28.67
C PRO A 73 8.59 27.37 -27.57
N SER A 74 9.90 27.66 -27.45
CA SER A 74 10.47 28.67 -26.55
C SER A 74 9.72 30.01 -26.58
N PRO A 75 9.77 30.81 -25.51
CA PRO A 75 8.84 31.93 -25.30
C PRO A 75 9.13 33.09 -26.27
N SER A 76 8.48 33.08 -27.43
CA SER A 76 8.43 34.25 -28.31
C SER A 76 7.19 34.30 -29.22
N SER A 77 6.03 33.83 -28.76
CA SER A 77 4.76 34.24 -29.38
C SER A 77 3.58 34.03 -28.45
N SER A 78 3.21 35.12 -27.77
CA SER A 78 1.90 35.34 -27.18
C SER A 78 0.80 35.34 -28.26
N SER A 79 -0.36 34.80 -27.89
CA SER A 79 -1.66 34.81 -28.59
C SER A 79 -1.82 33.90 -29.82
N SER A 80 -2.53 32.77 -29.66
CA SER A 80 -3.61 32.36 -30.58
C SER A 80 -4.43 31.17 -30.02
N PRO A 81 -5.77 31.18 -30.10
CA PRO A 81 -6.69 30.27 -29.41
C PRO A 81 -6.95 28.96 -30.19
N ASN A 82 -5.90 28.24 -30.57
CA ASN A 82 -6.04 26.92 -31.18
C ASN A 82 -5.45 25.87 -30.24
N ALA A 83 -6.18 25.60 -29.16
CA ALA A 83 -6.06 24.33 -28.46
C ALA A 83 -6.40 23.25 -29.50
N VAL A 84 -5.37 22.59 -30.04
CA VAL A 84 -5.55 21.42 -30.89
C VAL A 84 -6.34 20.42 -30.06
N ASN A 85 -7.60 20.27 -30.45
CA ASN A 85 -8.54 19.32 -29.91
C ASN A 85 -7.95 17.93 -30.19
N SER A 86 -7.48 17.23 -29.16
CA SER A 86 -6.98 15.86 -29.27
C SER A 86 -8.15 14.90 -29.52
N GLN A 87 -8.79 15.02 -30.68
CA GLN A 87 -9.72 14.02 -31.22
C GLN A 87 -8.96 12.91 -31.98
N GLY A 88 -7.66 13.10 -32.22
CA GLY A 88 -6.78 12.06 -32.79
C GLY A 88 -6.21 11.21 -31.67
N SER A 89 -6.60 9.93 -31.62
CA SER A 89 -5.96 8.92 -30.77
C SER A 89 -4.51 8.76 -31.20
N VAL A 90 -3.59 9.44 -30.51
CA VAL A 90 -2.16 9.29 -30.77
C VAL A 90 -1.75 7.92 -30.27
N GLU A 91 -1.19 7.14 -31.17
CA GLU A 91 -0.72 5.79 -30.89
C GLU A 91 0.66 5.86 -30.24
N ILE A 92 0.71 5.57 -28.94
CA ILE A 92 1.92 5.60 -28.12
C ILE A 92 2.43 4.17 -27.97
N LYS A 93 3.66 3.92 -28.43
CA LYS A 93 4.31 2.61 -28.27
C LYS A 93 4.94 2.52 -26.87
N ARG A 94 4.51 1.54 -26.07
CA ARG A 94 5.07 1.24 -24.74
C ARG A 94 5.63 -0.18 -24.71
N ARG A 95 6.78 -0.34 -24.06
CA ARG A 95 7.36 -1.66 -23.75
C ARG A 95 6.78 -2.16 -22.43
N THR A 96 6.33 -3.41 -22.39
CA THR A 96 5.87 -4.05 -21.15
C THR A 96 6.06 -5.57 -21.19
N LEU A 97 5.90 -6.23 -20.05
CA LEU A 97 5.84 -7.68 -19.93
C LEU A 97 4.44 -8.18 -20.27
N CYS A 98 4.35 -9.31 -20.97
CA CYS A 98 3.04 -9.93 -21.18
C CYS A 98 2.53 -10.61 -19.91
N ARG A 99 1.73 -9.87 -19.12
CA ARG A 99 1.08 -10.34 -17.89
C ARG A 99 -0.19 -9.53 -17.60
N TYR A 100 -1.17 -10.17 -16.95
CA TYR A 100 -2.36 -9.47 -16.49
C TYR A 100 -2.08 -8.66 -15.22
N CYS A 101 -2.86 -7.60 -14.98
CA CYS A 101 -2.70 -6.74 -13.80
C CYS A 101 -2.84 -7.49 -12.47
N TYR A 102 -3.67 -8.52 -12.38
CA TYR A 102 -3.81 -9.31 -11.14
C TYR A 102 -2.62 -10.25 -10.86
N GLN A 103 -1.73 -10.46 -11.85
CA GLN A 103 -0.54 -11.30 -11.76
C GLN A 103 0.72 -10.51 -11.41
N THR A 104 0.62 -9.19 -11.23
CA THR A 104 1.74 -8.38 -10.76
C THR A 104 2.13 -8.77 -9.33
N GLU A 105 3.38 -8.45 -8.99
CA GLU A 105 3.96 -8.78 -7.71
C GLU A 105 3.37 -7.94 -6.58
N ARG A 106 3.56 -8.38 -5.33
CA ARG A 106 2.93 -7.69 -4.18
C ARG A 106 3.43 -6.27 -3.94
N TRP A 107 4.67 -5.97 -4.31
CA TRP A 107 5.26 -4.63 -4.21
C TRP A 107 4.88 -3.71 -5.39
N GLU A 108 4.34 -4.28 -6.46
CA GLU A 108 3.88 -3.57 -7.66
C GLU A 108 2.42 -3.07 -7.53
N GLN A 109 1.76 -3.40 -6.44
CA GLN A 109 0.35 -3.15 -6.18
C GLN A 109 0.17 -2.45 -4.82
N ILE A 110 -0.82 -1.56 -4.76
CA ILE A 110 -1.24 -0.85 -3.54
C ILE A 110 -2.62 -1.38 -3.16
N CYS A 111 -2.71 -1.98 -1.98
CA CYS A 111 -3.95 -2.57 -1.47
C CYS A 111 -4.54 -1.70 -0.36
N GLU A 112 -5.85 -1.47 -0.39
CA GLU A 112 -6.53 -0.76 0.68
C GLU A 112 -6.58 -1.61 1.95
N GLN A 113 -6.21 -1.04 3.10
CA GLN A 113 -6.40 -1.70 4.40
C GLN A 113 -7.80 -1.37 4.93
N LYS A 114 -8.84 -1.74 4.15
CA LYS A 114 -10.23 -1.42 4.43
C LYS A 114 -10.97 -2.66 4.94
N GLY A 115 -10.78 -2.98 6.22
CA GLY A 115 -11.44 -4.10 6.88
C GLY A 115 -11.25 -4.08 8.39
N GLY A 116 -12.28 -4.49 9.15
CA GLY A 116 -12.19 -4.75 10.59
C GLY A 116 -11.43 -6.05 10.83
N CYS A 117 -10.10 -5.98 10.76
CA CYS A 117 -9.24 -7.11 11.04
C CYS A 117 -8.80 -7.07 12.50
N ASN A 118 -9.21 -8.03 13.32
CA ASN A 118 -8.87 -8.03 14.75
C ASN A 118 -7.72 -9.00 15.10
N SER A 119 -7.08 -9.61 14.10
CA SER A 119 -6.02 -10.61 14.30
C SER A 119 -5.05 -10.66 13.13
N VAL A 120 -3.75 -10.82 13.43
CA VAL A 120 -2.64 -10.89 12.45
C VAL A 120 -2.68 -12.19 11.62
N ASP A 121 -3.28 -13.25 12.14
CA ASP A 121 -3.43 -14.53 11.41
C ASP A 121 -4.60 -14.52 10.40
N SER A 122 -5.42 -13.47 10.43
CA SER A 122 -6.53 -13.35 9.48
C SER A 122 -6.05 -12.81 8.13
N GLN A 123 -6.54 -13.39 7.04
CA GLN A 123 -6.44 -12.82 5.70
C GLN A 123 -7.79 -12.23 5.32
N PHE A 124 -7.80 -11.01 4.79
CA PHE A 124 -9.02 -10.34 4.34
C PHE A 124 -8.94 -10.00 2.86
N LYS A 125 -10.12 -9.95 2.22
CA LYS A 125 -10.25 -9.62 0.81
C LYS A 125 -10.41 -8.11 0.68
N THR A 126 -9.50 -7.48 -0.06
CA THR A 126 -9.52 -6.03 -0.30
C THR A 126 -9.28 -5.69 -1.76
N ASN A 127 -9.57 -4.45 -2.13
CA ASN A 127 -9.24 -3.90 -3.44
C ASN A 127 -7.76 -3.52 -3.49
N CYS A 128 -7.08 -4.05 -4.50
CA CYS A 128 -5.69 -3.74 -4.81
C CYS A 128 -5.63 -3.10 -6.20
N THR A 129 -4.83 -2.06 -6.33
CA THR A 129 -4.60 -1.32 -7.57
C THR A 129 -3.13 -1.37 -7.95
N VAL A 130 -2.83 -1.69 -9.21
CA VAL A 130 -1.44 -1.71 -9.73
C VAL A 130 -0.88 -0.30 -9.83
N ASN A 131 0.39 -0.11 -9.45
CA ASN A 131 1.10 1.16 -9.55
C ASN A 131 1.07 1.72 -10.99
N GLY A 132 0.86 3.04 -11.12
CA GLY A 132 0.66 3.74 -12.40
C GLY A 132 1.83 3.67 -13.37
N GLU A 133 3.03 3.36 -12.91
CA GLU A 133 4.22 3.14 -13.74
C GLU A 133 4.21 1.77 -14.44
N ILE A 134 3.48 0.81 -13.90
CA ILE A 134 3.49 -0.56 -14.40
C ILE A 134 2.37 -0.71 -15.42
N LEU A 135 2.76 -1.09 -16.64
CA LEU A 135 1.82 -1.40 -17.70
C LEU A 135 1.43 -2.88 -17.62
N CYS A 136 0.13 -3.15 -17.57
CA CYS A 136 -0.43 -4.49 -17.44
C CYS A 136 -1.76 -4.55 -18.18
N PHE A 137 -2.21 -5.76 -18.49
CA PHE A 137 -3.45 -5.96 -19.23
C PHE A 137 -4.64 -6.31 -18.32
N GLY A 138 -5.84 -5.91 -18.74
CA GLY A 138 -7.08 -6.12 -18.00
C GLY A 138 -7.39 -5.01 -16.99
N ASN A 139 -8.20 -5.33 -15.98
CA ASN A 139 -8.57 -4.36 -14.95
C ASN A 139 -7.41 -4.13 -13.96
N ARG A 140 -7.04 -2.86 -13.78
CA ARG A 140 -5.96 -2.44 -12.87
C ARG A 140 -6.34 -2.53 -11.39
N THR A 141 -7.63 -2.54 -11.09
CA THR A 141 -8.16 -2.72 -9.74
C THR A 141 -8.83 -4.09 -9.64
N PHE A 142 -8.37 -4.90 -8.71
CA PHE A 142 -8.86 -6.27 -8.51
C PHE A 142 -8.89 -6.63 -7.03
N MET A 143 -9.68 -7.64 -6.69
CA MET A 143 -9.77 -8.09 -5.31
C MET A 143 -8.70 -9.16 -5.00
N ARG A 144 -7.97 -9.01 -3.91
CA ARG A 144 -6.96 -9.97 -3.45
C ARG A 144 -7.07 -10.22 -1.95
N LYS A 145 -6.71 -11.42 -1.51
CA LYS A 145 -6.52 -11.72 -0.08
C LYS A 145 -5.14 -11.23 0.36
N VAL A 146 -5.11 -10.37 1.37
CA VAL A 146 -3.88 -9.82 1.95
C VAL A 146 -3.84 -10.10 3.46
N PRO A 147 -2.64 -10.27 4.05
CA PRO A 147 -2.52 -10.44 5.49
C PRO A 147 -2.89 -9.13 6.22
N CYS A 148 -3.43 -9.28 7.42
CA CYS A 148 -3.78 -8.14 8.26
C CYS A 148 -2.56 -7.60 9.00
N ASN A 149 -2.37 -6.28 8.95
CA ASN A 149 -1.44 -5.58 9.82
C ASN A 149 -2.22 -4.94 10.98
N TRP A 150 -2.66 -5.76 11.94
CA TRP A 150 -3.44 -5.28 13.09
C TRP A 150 -2.53 -4.87 14.23
N THR A 151 -2.67 -3.64 14.71
CA THR A 151 -1.92 -3.09 15.84
C THR A 151 -2.86 -2.61 16.93
N GLN A 152 -2.67 -3.04 18.17
CA GLN A 152 -3.54 -2.65 19.29
C GLN A 152 -3.04 -1.41 20.07
N GLY A 153 -1.91 -0.84 19.64
CA GLY A 153 -1.33 0.35 20.29
C GLY A 153 -0.03 0.09 21.05
N TYR A 154 0.44 -1.16 21.11
CA TYR A 154 1.67 -1.50 21.80
C TYR A 154 2.88 -0.92 21.07
N ARG A 155 3.62 -0.03 21.73
CA ARG A 155 4.83 0.59 21.17
C ARG A 155 6.04 -0.23 21.59
N TRP A 156 6.85 -0.66 20.63
CA TRP A 156 8.03 -1.49 20.92
C TRP A 156 8.99 -0.79 21.90
N SER A 157 9.26 0.49 21.68
CA SER A 157 10.15 1.28 22.55
C SER A 157 9.64 1.39 23.99
N THR A 158 8.32 1.55 24.17
CA THR A 158 7.71 1.62 25.51
C THR A 158 7.88 0.29 26.22
N THR A 159 7.58 -0.82 25.56
CA THR A 159 7.78 -2.17 26.09
C THR A 159 9.24 -2.42 26.50
N LEU A 160 10.18 -2.00 25.66
CA LEU A 160 11.62 -2.16 25.94
C LEU A 160 12.07 -1.32 27.14
N ILE A 161 11.62 -0.07 27.26
CA ILE A 161 11.91 0.79 28.41
C ILE A 161 11.32 0.20 29.70
N LEU A 162 10.08 -0.30 29.65
CA LEU A 162 9.46 -0.96 30.79
C LEU A 162 10.23 -2.23 31.19
N SER A 163 10.73 -3.01 30.23
CA SER A 163 11.54 -4.19 30.52
C SER A 163 12.86 -3.85 31.20
N ILE A 164 13.54 -2.78 30.78
CA ILE A 164 14.81 -2.34 31.41
C ILE A 164 14.58 -1.79 32.82
N THR A 165 13.57 -0.93 32.99
CA THR A 165 13.37 -0.18 34.25
C THR A 165 12.55 -0.95 35.28
N LEU A 166 11.56 -1.73 34.83
CA LEU A 166 10.54 -2.38 35.65
C LEU A 166 10.40 -3.88 35.34
N GLY A 167 11.28 -4.46 34.53
CA GLY A 167 11.21 -5.88 34.15
C GLY A 167 11.42 -6.82 35.32
N GLY A 168 12.16 -6.40 36.35
CA GLY A 168 12.37 -7.21 37.56
C GLY A 168 11.07 -7.47 38.33
N PHE A 169 10.11 -6.56 38.20
CA PHE A 169 8.75 -6.69 38.75
C PHE A 169 7.77 -7.32 37.75
N GLY A 170 8.22 -7.65 36.54
CA GLY A 170 7.40 -8.23 35.47
C GLY A 170 6.37 -7.27 34.85
N VAL A 171 6.53 -5.95 35.03
CA VAL A 171 5.57 -4.94 34.53
C VAL A 171 5.50 -4.95 33.00
N ASP A 172 6.62 -5.24 32.33
CA ASP A 172 6.66 -5.49 30.90
C ASP A 172 5.70 -6.62 30.52
N ARG A 173 5.73 -7.78 31.18
CA ARG A 173 4.83 -8.90 30.88
C ARG A 173 3.36 -8.59 31.13
N PHE A 174 3.06 -7.87 32.21
CA PHE A 174 1.70 -7.36 32.43
C PHE A 174 1.25 -6.39 31.33
N PHE A 175 2.15 -5.54 30.85
CA PHE A 175 1.87 -4.59 29.76
C PHE A 175 1.57 -5.30 28.43
N LEU A 176 2.28 -6.39 28.09
CA LEU A 176 1.98 -7.19 26.89
C LEU A 176 0.74 -8.09 27.02
N GLY A 177 0.13 -8.20 28.20
CA GLY A 177 -1.00 -9.10 28.48
C GLY A 177 -0.62 -10.50 28.98
N HIS A 178 0.68 -10.78 29.15
CA HIS A 178 1.22 -12.03 29.70
C HIS A 178 1.19 -12.02 31.24
N TRP A 179 0.01 -11.85 31.82
CA TRP A 179 -0.14 -11.63 33.28
C TRP A 179 0.29 -12.83 34.13
N GLN A 180 0.13 -14.06 33.62
CA GLN A 180 0.53 -15.28 34.34
C GLN A 180 2.05 -15.36 34.52
N GLU A 181 2.81 -15.03 33.47
CA GLU A 181 4.27 -14.98 33.51
C GLU A 181 4.77 -13.81 34.37
N GLY A 182 4.06 -12.67 34.34
CA GLY A 182 4.35 -11.50 35.17
C GLY A 182 4.29 -11.82 36.66
N ILE A 183 3.27 -12.57 37.11
CA ILE A 183 3.15 -13.01 38.51
C ILE A 183 4.31 -13.93 38.90
N GLY A 184 4.71 -14.87 38.03
CA GLY A 184 5.84 -15.76 38.29
C GLY A 184 7.15 -15.01 38.55
N LYS A 185 7.40 -13.94 37.80
CA LYS A 185 8.57 -13.07 38.01
C LYS A 185 8.51 -12.31 39.32
N LEU A 186 7.33 -11.82 39.70
CA LEU A 186 7.13 -11.07 40.93
C LEU A 186 7.38 -11.94 42.18
N PHE A 187 6.92 -13.19 42.18
CA PHE A 187 7.21 -14.14 43.26
C PHE A 187 8.66 -14.61 43.30
N SER A 188 9.32 -14.67 42.14
CA SER A 188 10.76 -14.99 42.04
C SER A 188 11.67 -13.78 42.35
N PHE A 189 11.13 -12.63 42.80
CA PHE A 189 11.86 -11.36 42.96
C PHE A 189 12.65 -10.97 41.71
N GLY A 190 12.15 -11.29 40.52
CA GLY A 190 12.80 -11.01 39.24
C GLY A 190 14.12 -11.75 39.02
N GLY A 191 14.41 -12.81 39.81
CA GLY A 191 15.59 -13.68 39.69
C GLY A 191 16.91 -12.92 39.52
N LEU A 192 17.20 -11.96 40.41
CA LEU A 192 18.44 -11.18 40.45
C LEU A 192 18.81 -10.47 39.13
N GLY A 193 17.83 -10.17 38.26
CA GLY A 193 18.06 -9.51 36.98
C GLY A 193 18.36 -10.45 35.80
N VAL A 194 18.40 -11.77 36.00
CA VAL A 194 18.54 -12.73 34.89
C VAL A 194 17.29 -12.70 34.01
N TRP A 195 16.10 -12.63 34.61
CA TRP A 195 14.84 -12.54 33.87
C TRP A 195 14.76 -11.26 33.04
N THR A 196 15.19 -10.13 33.60
CA THR A 196 15.17 -8.85 32.89
C THR A 196 16.10 -8.86 31.69
N LEU A 197 17.29 -9.47 31.82
CA LEU A 197 18.23 -9.62 30.72
C LEU A 197 17.64 -10.46 29.58
N ILE A 198 16.99 -11.57 29.93
CA ILE A 198 16.31 -12.45 28.97
C ILE A 198 15.18 -11.69 28.25
N ASP A 199 14.32 -10.98 28.98
CA ASP A 199 13.22 -10.20 28.40
C ASP A 199 13.70 -9.11 27.46
N VAL A 200 14.72 -8.35 27.86
CA VAL A 200 15.29 -7.30 27.03
C VAL A 200 15.80 -7.89 25.72
N LEU A 201 16.46 -9.06 25.74
CA LEU A 201 16.91 -9.73 24.53
C LEU A 201 15.73 -10.15 23.65
N LEU A 202 14.72 -10.81 24.21
CA LEU A 202 13.54 -11.30 23.50
C LEU A 202 12.71 -10.16 22.86
N ILE A 203 12.53 -9.05 23.57
CA ILE A 203 11.82 -7.87 23.07
C ILE A 203 12.68 -7.15 22.02
N SER A 204 13.99 -7.02 22.23
CA SER A 204 14.89 -6.36 21.28
C SER A 204 14.92 -7.09 19.94
N LEU A 205 14.95 -8.42 19.98
CA LEU A 205 14.89 -9.28 18.80
C LEU A 205 13.50 -9.41 18.18
N HIS A 206 12.48 -8.72 18.73
CA HIS A 206 11.07 -8.83 18.30
C HIS A 206 10.51 -10.26 18.36
N TYR A 207 11.14 -11.17 19.11
CA TYR A 207 10.68 -12.55 19.24
C TYR A 207 9.49 -12.65 20.20
N LEU A 208 9.35 -11.70 21.13
CA LEU A 208 8.23 -11.60 22.04
C LEU A 208 7.28 -10.47 21.64
N GLY A 209 6.06 -10.85 21.24
CA GLY A 209 4.97 -9.94 20.90
C GLY A 209 3.85 -9.87 21.95
N PRO A 210 2.89 -8.96 21.79
CA PRO A 210 1.69 -8.85 22.62
C PRO A 210 0.89 -10.17 22.65
N ALA A 211 0.25 -10.47 23.78
CA ALA A 211 -0.55 -11.70 23.95
C ALA A 211 -1.73 -11.80 22.97
N ASP A 212 -2.25 -10.65 22.52
CA ASP A 212 -3.33 -10.56 21.52
C ASP A 212 -2.87 -10.87 20.09
N GLY A 213 -1.57 -11.10 19.87
CA GLY A 213 -0.99 -11.37 18.56
C GLY A 213 -0.91 -10.15 17.64
N SER A 214 -1.17 -8.94 18.15
CA SER A 214 -1.06 -7.69 17.39
C SER A 214 0.40 -7.30 17.13
N LEU A 215 0.65 -6.55 16.05
CA LEU A 215 1.97 -6.01 15.74
C LEU A 215 2.31 -4.80 16.61
N TYR A 216 3.61 -4.64 16.88
CA TYR A 216 4.15 -3.43 17.49
C TYR A 216 4.04 -2.22 16.54
N ILE A 217 3.93 -1.04 17.15
CA ILE A 217 3.97 0.28 16.50
C ILE A 217 5.31 0.96 16.78
#